data_AF-A0A661C832-F1
#
_entry.id   AF-A0A661C832-F1
#
_cell.length_a   1.000
_cell.length_b   1.000
_cell.length_c   1.000
_cell.angle_alpha   90.00
_cell.angle_beta   90.00
_cell.angle_gamma   90.00
#
_symmetry.space_group_name_H-M   'P 1'
#
loop_
_entity.id
_entity.type
_entity.pdbx_description
1 polymer ?
#
loop_
_entity_poly.entity_id
_entity_poly.type
_entity_poly.pdbx_seq_one_letter_code
_entity_poly.pdbx_strand_id
1 'polypeptide(L)' 'MPPSKLTALPKYTDSQHNTLQYAYDEVGNLVTLTYPDGKQVHYDYNAANQLIKVTDWAGRETHYEYDLNSRLI' A
#
# COMPACT_ATOMS: atom_id res chain seq x y z
N MET A 1 -4.64 -2.20 -19.00
CA MET A 1 -4.59 -1.06 -18.06
C MET A 1 -3.20 -0.46 -18.13
N PRO A 2 -3.05 0.85 -18.35
CA PRO A 2 -1.72 1.47 -18.41
C PRO A 2 -1.13 1.52 -16.99
N PRO A 3 0.22 1.53 -16.85
CA PRO A 3 0.85 1.57 -15.54
C PRO A 3 0.54 2.93 -14.88
N SER A 4 -0.24 2.88 -13.80
CA SER A 4 -0.60 4.05 -13.00
C SER A 4 0.67 4.75 -12.52
N LYS A 5 0.80 6.04 -12.85
CA LYS A 5 1.93 6.87 -12.42
C LYS A 5 1.89 7.00 -10.91
N LEU A 6 2.82 6.34 -10.23
CA LEU A 6 3.03 6.46 -8.79
C LEU A 6 3.50 7.88 -8.47
N THR A 7 2.75 8.60 -7.63
CA THR A 7 3.17 9.90 -7.12
C THR A 7 3.96 9.68 -5.83
N ALA A 8 5.29 9.85 -5.87
CA ALA A 8 6.16 9.74 -4.71
C ALA A 8 6.21 11.07 -3.94
N LEU A 9 5.71 11.09 -2.70
CA LEU A 9 5.82 12.21 -1.75
C LEU A 9 6.97 11.94 -0.73
N PRO A 10 7.47 12.96 0.00
CA PRO A 10 8.90 13.18 0.24
C PRO A 10 9.60 12.14 1.13
N LYS A 11 10.84 11.82 0.76
CA LYS A 11 11.79 10.98 1.52
C LYS A 11 12.06 11.58 2.91
N TYR A 12 11.58 10.95 3.96
CA TYR A 12 12.07 11.22 5.32
C TYR A 12 13.39 10.47 5.51
N THR A 13 14.50 11.19 5.68
CA THR A 13 15.83 10.61 5.83
C THR A 13 16.27 10.79 7.28
N ASP A 14 16.25 9.72 8.08
CA ASP A 14 16.96 9.66 9.37
C ASP A 14 18.47 9.82 9.12
N SER A 15 19.25 10.26 10.12
CA SER A 15 20.71 10.38 10.07
C SER A 15 21.44 9.11 9.59
N GLN A 16 20.77 7.95 9.57
CA GLN A 16 21.24 6.68 9.03
C GLN A 16 20.82 6.37 7.57
N HIS A 17 20.27 7.33 6.82
CA HIS A 17 19.75 7.14 5.45
C HIS A 17 18.59 6.14 5.32
N ASN A 18 17.99 5.74 6.44
CA ASN A 18 16.82 4.88 6.45
C ASN A 18 15.61 5.68 5.96
N THR A 19 15.15 5.38 4.76
CA THR A 19 14.01 6.07 4.12
C THR A 19 12.87 5.11 3.89
N LEU A 20 11.69 5.42 4.44
CA LEU A 20 10.44 4.79 4.01
C LEU A 20 9.96 5.43 2.70
N GLN A 21 9.51 4.61 1.76
CA GLN A 21 8.93 5.09 0.51
C GLN A 21 7.47 4.67 0.44
N TYR A 22 6.63 5.62 0.05
CA TYR A 22 5.19 5.43 -0.07
C TYR A 22 4.79 5.66 -1.52
N ALA A 23 3.99 4.75 -2.05
CA ALA A 23 3.43 4.86 -3.38
C ALA A 23 1.91 4.86 -3.27
N TYR A 24 1.26 5.83 -3.90
CA TYR A 24 -0.18 6.01 -3.85
C TYR A 24 -0.81 5.83 -5.23
N ASP A 25 -2.06 5.38 -5.27
CA ASP A 25 -2.89 5.42 -6.49
C ASP A 25 -3.42 6.85 -6.77
N GLU A 26 -4.20 7.00 -7.85
CA GLU A 26 -4.71 8.30 -8.30
C GLU A 26 -5.75 8.92 -7.34
N VAL A 27 -6.38 8.10 -6.49
CA VAL A 27 -7.38 8.55 -5.51
C VAL A 27 -6.80 8.70 -4.11
N GLY A 28 -5.50 8.45 -3.94
CA GLY A 28 -4.75 8.68 -2.71
C GLY A 28 -4.67 7.47 -1.77
N ASN A 29 -5.04 6.27 -2.22
CA ASN A 29 -4.82 5.05 -1.44
C ASN A 29 -3.34 4.65 -1.48
N LEU A 30 -2.78 4.24 -0.34
CA LEU A 30 -1.42 3.71 -0.27
C LEU A 30 -1.38 2.33 -0.92
N VAL A 31 -0.70 2.15 -2.05
CA VAL A 31 -0.58 0.85 -2.74
C VAL A 31 0.73 0.13 -2.44
N THR A 32 1.77 0.85 -2.01
CA THR A 32 3.06 0.22 -1.66
C THR A 32 3.78 1.00 -0.57
N LEU A 33 4.26 0.26 0.44
CA LEU A 33 5.21 0.72 1.44
C LEU A 33 6.54 -0.01 1.23
N THR A 34 7.62 0.73 1.04
CA THR A 34 8.97 0.18 0.93
C THR A 34 9.80 0.58 2.15
N TYR A 35 10.31 -0.41 2.87
CA TYR A 35 11.22 -0.24 3.98
C TYR A 35 12.64 0.10 3.51
N PRO A 36 13.47 0.70 4.39
CA PRO A 36 14.86 1.03 4.06
C PRO A 36 15.72 -0.15 3.58
N ASP A 37 15.41 -1.35 4.06
CA ASP A 37 16.08 -2.60 3.68
C ASP A 37 15.54 -3.22 2.38
N GLY A 38 14.66 -2.51 1.68
CA GLY A 38 14.06 -2.93 0.41
C GLY A 38 12.85 -3.85 0.55
N LYS A 39 12.46 -4.24 1.77
CA LYS A 39 11.23 -5.02 1.98
C LYS A 39 10.01 -4.19 1.57
N GLN A 40 9.02 -4.83 0.96
CA GLN A 40 7.81 -4.17 0.47
C GLN A 40 6.55 -4.75 1.10
N VAL A 41 5.53 -3.92 1.24
CA VAL A 41 4.16 -4.31 1.57
C VAL A 41 3.25 -3.71 0.51
N HIS A 42 2.39 -4.55 -0.08
CA HIS A 42 1.41 -4.16 -1.07
C HIS A 42 0.01 -4.16 -0.49
N TYR A 43 -0.81 -3.23 -0.96
CA TYR A 43 -2.16 -3.01 -0.48
C TYR A 43 -3.09 -2.95 -1.70
N ASP A 44 -4.09 -3.83 -1.72
CA ASP A 44 -5.11 -3.87 -2.78
C ASP A 44 -6.43 -3.34 -2.24
N TYR A 45 -7.12 -2.54 -3.07
CA TYR A 45 -8.39 -1.93 -2.74
C TYR A 45 -9.47 -2.36 -3.73
N ASN A 46 -10.71 -2.46 -3.26
CA ASN A 46 -11.87 -2.66 -4.14
C ASN A 46 -12.33 -1.33 -4.77
N ALA A 47 -13.32 -1.40 -5.66
CA ALA A 47 -13.88 -0.23 -6.33
C ALA A 47 -14.55 0.79 -5.40
N ALA A 48 -14.83 0.41 -4.14
CA ALA A 48 -15.33 1.29 -3.09
C ALA A 48 -14.22 1.91 -2.23
N ASN A 49 -12.94 1.79 -2.65
CA ASN A 49 -11.76 2.24 -1.92
C ASN A 49 -11.57 1.58 -0.54
N GLN A 50 -12.01 0.34 -0.39
CA GLN A 50 -11.81 -0.45 0.83
C GLN A 50 -10.63 -1.41 0.65
N LEU A 51 -9.74 -1.48 1.63
CA LEU A 51 -8.59 -2.38 1.63
C LEU A 51 -9.07 -3.84 1.68
N ILE A 52 -8.81 -4.61 0.63
CA ILE A 52 -9.23 -6.02 0.54
C ILE A 52 -8.07 -7.01 0.71
N LYS A 53 -6.83 -6.57 0.50
CA LYS A 53 -5.66 -7.45 0.65
C LYS A 53 -4.43 -6.67 1.10
N VAL A 54 -3.66 -7.28 2.00
CA VAL A 54 -2.30 -6.86 2.34
C VAL A 54 -1.37 -8.03 2.03
N THR A 55 -0.32 -7.77 1.25
CA THR A 55 0.73 -8.76 0.96
C THR A 55 2.06 -8.24 1.50
N ASP A 56 2.72 -9.00 2.37
CA ASP A 56 4.02 -8.62 2.90
C ASP A 56 5.20 -9.13 2.04
N TRP A 57 6.41 -8.72 2.42
CA TRP A 57 7.65 -9.08 1.72
C TRP A 57 7.97 -10.58 1.73
N ALA A 58 7.31 -11.37 2.59
CA ALA A 58 7.43 -12.82 2.64
C ALA A 58 6.35 -13.52 1.78
N GLY A 59 5.50 -12.76 1.08
CA GLY A 59 4.39 -13.28 0.30
C GLY A 59 3.20 -13.74 1.15
N ARG A 60 3.15 -13.35 2.44
CA ARG A 60 2.00 -13.66 3.30
C ARG A 60 0.89 -12.68 2.98
N GLU A 61 -0.31 -13.21 2.80
CA GLU A 61 -1.49 -12.44 2.47
C GLU A 61 -2.48 -12.41 3.63
N THR A 62 -3.01 -11.22 3.90
CA THR A 62 -4.17 -11.01 4.77
C THR A 62 -5.29 -10.43 3.91
N HIS A 63 -6.44 -11.11 3.90
CA HIS A 63 -7.62 -10.71 3.12
C HIS A 63 -8.67 -10.10 4.04
N TYR A 64 -9.41 -9.13 3.51
CA TYR A 64 -10.47 -8.43 4.22
C TYR A 64 -11.73 -8.44 3.34
N GLU A 65 -12.84 -8.82 3.95
CA GLU A 65 -14.15 -8.81 3.30
C GLU A 65 -15.07 -7.83 4.00
N TYR A 66 -15.93 -7.18 3.22
CA TYR A 66 -16.89 -6.21 3.73
C TYR A 66 -18.29 -6.57 3.30
N ASP A 67 -19.25 -6.35 4.18
CA ASP A 67 -20.66 -6.43 3.84
C ASP A 67 -21.14 -5.21 3.03
N LEU A 68 -22.39 -5.26 2.59
CA LEU A 68 -23.02 -4.17 1.82
C LEU A 68 -23.12 -2.85 2.59
N ASN A 69 -22.97 -2.88 3.91
CA ASN A 69 -22.97 -1.70 4.77
C ASN A 69 -21.53 -1.21 5.06
N SER A 70 -20.53 -1.71 4.34
CA SER A 70 -19.12 -1.35 4.51
C SER A 70 -18.54 -1.73 5.87
N ARG A 71 -19.07 -2.79 6.49
CA ARG A 71 -18.53 -3.34 7.75
C ARG A 71 -17.67 -4.56 7.44
N LEU A 72 -16.54 -4.67 8.12
CA LEU A 72 -15.66 -5.84 8.02
C LEU A 72 -16.40 -7.09 8.55
N ILE A 73 -16.27 -8.21 7.85
CA ILE A 73 -16.87 -9.51 8.22
C ILE A 73 -15.82 -10.58 8.52
#